data_AF-A0A7V5SRC8-F1
#
_entry.id   AF-A0A7V5SRC8-F1
#
_cell.length_a   1.000
_cell.length_b   1.000
_cell.length_c   1.000
_cell.angle_alpha   90.00
_cell.angle_beta   90.00
_cell.angle_gamma   90.00
#
_symmetry.space_group_name_H-M   'P 1'
#
loop_
_entity.id
_entity.type
_entity.pdbx_description
1 polymer ?
#
loop_
_entity_poly.entity_id
_entity_poly.type
_entity_poly.pdbx_seq_one_letter_code
_entity_poly.pdbx_strand_id
1 'polypeptide(L)' 'MPSFKGVLKKDSNGNLCLKIRISPENPEEYEIPFEELLEEFINKRVKIDIMQLTSKLEDLNE' A
#
# COMPACT_ATOMS: atom_id res chain seq x y z
N MET A 1 6.02 6.19 -15.71
CA MET A 1 6.12 6.50 -14.27
C MET A 1 6.12 5.19 -13.51
N PRO A 2 7.05 4.98 -12.56
CA PRO A 2 6.95 3.82 -11.67
C PRO A 2 5.62 3.88 -10.92
N SER A 3 4.89 2.76 -10.90
CA SER A 3 3.63 2.62 -10.15
C SER A 3 3.88 1.64 -9.00
N PHE A 4 3.77 2.12 -7.77
CA PHE A 4 3.87 1.29 -6.58
C PHE A 4 2.48 0.79 -6.20
N LYS A 5 2.34 -0.51 -5.94
CA LYS A 5 1.10 -1.12 -5.45
C LYS A 5 1.37 -1.77 -4.11
N GLY A 6 0.51 -1.50 -3.14
CA GLY A 6 0.62 -2.01 -1.78
C GLY A 6 -0.74 -2.20 -1.13
N VAL A 7 -0.73 -2.81 0.04
CA VAL A 7 -1.93 -3.00 0.85
C VAL A 7 -1.84 -2.07 2.05
N LEU A 8 -2.85 -1.24 2.26
CA LEU A 8 -3.00 -0.45 3.48
C LEU A 8 -3.44 -1.37 4.62
N LYS A 9 -2.67 -1.41 5.71
CA LYS A 9 -2.99 -2.15 6.94
C LYS A 9 -2.67 -1.30 8.16
N LYS A 10 -3.28 -1.62 9.30
CA LYS A 10 -2.88 -1.03 10.58
C LYS A 10 -1.71 -1.80 11.19
N ASP A 11 -0.77 -1.09 11.81
CA ASP A 11 0.30 -1.68 12.62
C ASP A 11 -0.21 -2.10 14.01
N SER A 12 0.70 -2.58 14.87
CA SER A 12 0.41 -2.98 16.25
C SER A 12 -0.03 -1.83 17.16
N ASN A 13 0.28 -0.59 16.78
CA ASN A 13 -0.06 0.62 17.51
C ASN A 13 -1.36 1.26 17.00
N GLY A 14 -1.96 0.70 15.94
CA GLY A 14 -3.19 1.19 15.31
C GLY A 14 -2.97 2.23 14.20
N ASN A 15 -1.73 2.54 13.85
CA ASN A 15 -1.37 3.49 12.79
C ASN A 15 -1.54 2.85 11.42
N LEU A 16 -1.96 3.65 10.44
CA LEU A 16 -2.10 3.18 9.06
C LEU A 16 -0.73 3.11 8.39
N CYS A 17 -0.38 1.96 7.83
CA CYS A 17 0.86 1.70 7.12
C CYS A 17 0.57 1.09 5.73
N LEU A 18 1.35 1.47 4.72
CA LEU A 18 1.35 0.83 3.42
C LEU A 18 2.36 -0.32 3.42
N LYS A 19 1.88 -1.55 3.23
CA LYS A 19 2.74 -2.71 2.98
C LYS A 19 3.05 -2.83 1.51
N ILE A 20 4.32 -2.70 1.13
CA ILE A 20 4.77 -2.83 -0.27
C ILE A 20 5.86 -3.89 -0.40
N ARG A 21 5.90 -4.52 -1.57
CA ARG A 21 7.05 -5.30 -2.04
C ARG A 21 7.71 -4.50 -3.16
N ILE A 22 8.95 -4.08 -2.92
CA ILE A 22 9.65 -3.12 -3.81
C ILE A 22 10.24 -3.85 -5.03
N SER A 23 10.73 -5.08 -4.87
CA SER A 23 11.21 -5.87 -6.00
C SER A 23 11.03 -7.39 -5.79
N PRO A 24 11.04 -8.19 -6.87
CA PRO A 24 11.12 -9.65 -6.76
C PRO A 24 12.44 -10.12 -6.14
N GLU A 25 13.49 -9.31 -6.22
CA GLU A 25 14.83 -9.61 -5.71
C GLU A 25 14.96 -9.36 -4.20
N ASN A 26 14.13 -8.46 -3.64
CA ASN A 26 14.00 -8.23 -2.21
C ASN A 26 12.54 -8.51 -1.78
N PRO A 27 12.22 -9.76 -1.43
CA PRO A 27 10.85 -10.17 -1.10
C PRO A 27 10.37 -9.65 0.27
N GLU A 28 11.23 -8.98 1.03
CA GLU A 28 10.87 -8.41 2.33
C GLU A 28 9.75 -7.38 2.15
N GLU A 29 8.70 -7.56 2.95
CA GLU A 29 7.59 -6.61 3.01
C GLU A 29 8.01 -5.43 3.87
N TYR A 30 8.06 -4.25 3.26
CA TYR A 30 8.33 -3.01 3.97
C TYR A 30 7.01 -2.44 4.46
N GLU A 31 6.96 -2.07 5.73
CA GLU A 31 5.88 -1.28 6.30
C GLU A 31 6.32 0.19 6.29
N ILE A 32 5.62 1.00 5.49
CA ILE A 32 5.85 2.44 5.45
C ILE A 32 4.66 3.12 6.12
N PRO A 33 4.86 3.85 7.23
CA PRO A 33 3.80 4.63 7.84
C PRO A 33 3.15 5.57 6.82
N PHE A 34 1.83 5.60 6.80
CA PHE A 34 1.11 6.38 5.79
C PHE A 34 1.37 7.89 5.93
N GLU A 35 1.61 8.35 7.16
CA GLU A 35 2.01 9.73 7.46
C GLU A 35 3.33 10.10 6.78
N GLU A 36 4.40 9.31 6.97
CA GLU A 36 5.69 9.51 6.29
C GLU A 36 5.54 9.52 4.77
N LEU A 37 4.67 8.65 4.24
CA LEU A 37 4.34 8.60 2.82
C LEU A 37 3.69 9.90 2.32
N LEU A 38 2.79 10.49 3.12
CA LEU A 38 2.14 11.76 2.77
C LEU A 38 3.10 12.96 2.90
N GLU A 39 4.00 12.94 3.87
CA GLU A 39 5.03 13.98 4.06
C GLU A 39 5.89 14.16 2.80
N GLU A 40 6.28 13.07 2.17
CA GLU A 40 7.05 13.08 0.90
C GLU A 40 6.30 13.75 -0.26
N PHE A 41 4.98 13.88 -0.15
CA PHE A 41 4.13 14.51 -1.16
C PHE A 41 3.69 15.92 -0.81
N ILE A 42 4.13 16.47 0.33
CA ILE A 42 3.87 17.86 0.69
C ILE A 42 4.35 18.79 -0.44
N ASN A 43 3.51 19.75 -0.82
CA ASN A 43 3.72 20.70 -1.91
C ASN A 43 3.85 20.08 -3.32
N LYS A 44 3.58 18.78 -3.50
CA LYS A 44 3.55 18.12 -4.81
C LYS A 44 2.10 17.88 -5.25
N ARG A 45 1.82 17.99 -6.55
CA ARG A 45 0.54 17.52 -7.10
C ARG A 45 0.60 16.01 -7.23
N VAL A 46 -0.20 15.31 -6.43
CA VAL A 46 -0.30 13.85 -6.45
C VAL A 46 -1.72 13.41 -6.77
N LYS A 47 -1.85 12.25 -7.41
CA LYS A 47 -3.11 11.53 -7.57
C LYS A 47 -3.04 10.27 -6.72
N ILE A 48 -3.96 10.13 -5.78
CA ILE A 48 -4.06 8.97 -4.90
C ILE A 48 -5.35 8.24 -5.25
N ASP A 49 -5.21 7.00 -5.73
CA ASP A 49 -6.33 6.11 -6.01
C ASP A 49 -6.41 5.07 -4.89
N ILE A 50 -7.39 5.20 -3.97
CA ILE A 50 -7.64 4.23 -2.89
C ILE A 50 -8.82 3.36 -3.31
N MET A 51 -8.60 2.05 -3.36
CA MET A 51 -9.64 1.08 -3.69
C MET A 51 -9.90 0.15 -2.50
N GLN A 52 -11.16 -0.02 -2.16
CA GLN A 52 -11.56 -1.11 -1.28
C GLN A 52 -11.58 -2.40 -2.11
N LEU A 53 -10.79 -3.39 -1.70
CA LEU A 53 -10.96 -4.76 -2.19
C LEU A 53 -12.30 -5.28 -1.67
N THR A 54 -13.36 -5.13 -2.45
CA THR A 54 -14.59 -5.87 -2.23
C THR A 54 -14.30 -7.32 -2.61
N SER A 55 -14.30 -8.21 -1.63
CA SER A 55 -14.19 -9.64 -1.85
C SER A 55 -15.36 -10.11 -2.73
N LYS A 56 -15.16 -10.19 -4.04
CA LYS A 56 -15.62 -11.34 -4.81
C LYS A 56 -14.45 -12.33 -4.84
N LEU A 57 -14.33 -13.04 -3.73
CA LEU A 57 -13.46 -14.20 -3.54
C LEU A 57 -14.32 -15.48 -3.68
N GLU A 58 -15.25 -15.46 -4.62
CA GLU A 58 -15.98 -16.61 -5.13
C GLU A 58 -15.57 -16.71 -6.61
N ASP A 59 -15.30 -17.91 -7.13
CA ASP A 59 -14.87 -18.21 -8.52
C ASP A 59 -13.37 -18.30 -8.84
N LEU A 60 -12.50 -18.76 -7.91
CA LEU A 60 -11.17 -19.30 -8.28
C LEU A 60 -10.89 -20.72 -7.77
N ASN A 61 -11.92 -21.42 -7.27
CA ASN A 61 -11.89 -22.85 -6.97
C ASN A 61 -13.15 -23.51 -7.53
N GLU A 62 -13.24 -23.65 -8.85
CA GLU A 62 -14.02 -24.72 -9.50
C GLU A 62 -13.21 -25.30 -10.67
#